data_AF-A0A0F9ENT0-F1
#
_entry.id   AF-A0A0F9ENT0-F1
#
_cell.length_a   1.000
_cell.length_b   1.000
_cell.length_c   1.000
_cell.angle_alpha   90.00
_cell.angle_beta   90.00
_cell.angle_gamma   90.00
#
_symmetry.space_group_name_H-M   'P 1'
#
loop_
_entity.id
_entity.type
_entity.pdbx_description
1 polymer ?
#
loop_
_entity_poly.entity_id
_entity_poly.type
_entity_poly.pdbx_seq_one_letter_code
_entity_poly.pdbx_strand_id
1 'polypeptide(L)'
;MENENKKCKDLVKENYESRIKDLITLWDSEEGETEELGGLADYGLDISKVEAGTFEKQREDYIRYQLSWGGPSDEFRIFKNGDVEYWYMDWNDGAKIEVVGKYAKLIKDVVSIAIDLSEFIV
;
A
#
# COMPACT_ATOMS: atom_id res chain seq x y z
N MET A 1 2.99 31.35 -9.59
CA MET A 1 2.89 30.40 -10.72
C MET A 1 3.87 29.29 -10.37
N GLU A 2 3.49 28.04 -10.14
CA GLU A 2 2.45 27.21 -10.77
C GLU A 2 1.67 26.42 -9.70
N ASN A 3 0.34 26.60 -9.61
CA ASN A 3 -0.54 25.54 -9.14
C ASN A 3 -1.09 24.87 -10.41
N GLU A 4 -0.23 24.14 -11.11
CA GLU A 4 -0.73 23.12 -12.04
C GLU A 4 -1.42 22.06 -11.19
N ASN A 5 -2.66 21.71 -11.53
CA ASN A 5 -3.36 20.56 -10.94
C ASN A 5 -2.57 19.29 -11.29
N LYS A 6 -1.59 18.93 -10.44
CA LYS A 6 -0.82 17.69 -10.58
C LYS A 6 -1.78 16.51 -10.60
N LYS A 7 -1.61 15.61 -11.56
CA LYS A 7 -2.42 14.38 -11.67
C LYS A 7 -1.83 13.27 -10.80
N CYS A 8 -2.61 12.23 -10.52
CA CYS A 8 -2.13 11.06 -9.78
C CYS A 8 -0.88 10.47 -10.45
N LYS A 9 -0.81 10.44 -11.78
CA LYS A 9 0.37 9.96 -12.52
C LYS A 9 1.66 10.76 -12.25
N ASP A 10 1.53 12.03 -11.87
CA ASP A 10 2.67 12.91 -11.59
C ASP A 10 3.12 12.76 -10.13
N LEU A 11 2.24 12.28 -9.25
CA LEU A 11 2.44 12.14 -7.80
C LEU A 11 2.73 10.71 -7.35
N VAL A 12 2.29 9.70 -8.10
CA VAL A 12 2.33 8.28 -7.71
C VAL A 12 3.74 7.82 -7.37
N LYS A 13 4.76 8.30 -8.11
CA LYS A 13 6.14 7.89 -7.88
C LYS A 13 6.70 8.43 -6.57
N GLU A 14 6.50 9.71 -6.30
CA GLU A 14 6.97 10.35 -5.07
C GLU A 14 6.29 9.73 -3.83
N ASN A 15 4.97 9.52 -3.92
CA ASN A 15 4.22 8.89 -2.83
C ASN A 15 4.66 7.43 -2.62
N TYR A 16 4.81 6.64 -3.70
CA TYR A 16 5.34 5.28 -3.64
C TYR A 16 6.71 5.22 -2.95
N GLU A 17 7.65 6.06 -3.38
CA GLU A 17 9.01 6.09 -2.81
C GLU A 17 8.97 6.47 -1.32
N SER A 18 8.09 7.40 -0.93
CA SER A 18 7.87 7.74 0.47
C SER A 18 7.33 6.55 1.27
N ARG A 19 6.28 5.87 0.81
CA ARG A 19 5.71 4.71 1.52
C ARG A 19 6.70 3.55 1.64
N ILE A 20 7.48 3.29 0.60
CA ILE A 20 8.54 2.27 0.66
C ILE A 20 9.62 2.65 1.68
N LYS A 21 10.01 3.93 1.75
CA LYS A 21 11.00 4.39 2.73
C LYS A 21 10.47 4.20 4.16
N ASP A 22 9.21 4.56 4.41
CA ASP A 22 8.58 4.40 5.72
C ASP A 22 8.56 2.93 6.13
N LEU A 23 8.10 2.05 5.23
CA LEU A 23 8.04 0.60 5.47
C LEU A 23 9.42 -0.04 5.68
N ILE A 24 10.46 0.38 4.95
CA ILE A 24 11.83 -0.08 5.19
C ILE A 24 12.31 0.39 6.57
N THR A 25 12.03 1.65 6.92
CA THR A 25 12.45 2.22 8.20
C THR A 25 11.84 1.44 9.36
N LEU A 26 10.56 1.10 9.27
CA LEU A 26 9.87 0.26 10.24
C LEU A 26 10.39 -1.18 10.22
N TRP A 27 10.58 -1.77 9.04
CA TRP A 27 11.02 -3.16 8.90
C TRP A 27 12.43 -3.40 9.45
N ASP A 28 13.33 -2.43 9.26
CA ASP A 28 14.72 -2.51 9.70
C ASP A 28 14.90 -2.03 11.16
N SER A 29 13.85 -1.50 11.81
CA SER A 29 13.93 -1.14 13.23
C SER A 29 13.82 -2.39 14.11
N GLU A 30 14.51 -2.38 15.26
CA GLU A 30 14.62 -3.56 16.14
C GLU A 30 13.25 -4.01 16.67
N GLU A 31 12.36 -3.07 16.95
CA GLU A 31 11.03 -3.32 17.51
C GLU A 31 9.91 -3.25 16.47
N GLY A 32 10.22 -2.95 15.20
CA GLY A 32 9.19 -2.71 14.18
C GLY A 32 8.42 -1.39 14.40
N GLU A 33 8.96 -0.47 15.20
CA GLU A 33 8.34 0.79 15.60
C GLU A 33 9.35 1.94 15.54
N THR A 34 8.86 3.17 15.33
CA THR A 34 9.64 4.40 15.49
C THR A 34 8.79 5.50 16.11
N GLU A 35 9.42 6.50 16.73
CA GLU A 35 8.71 7.66 17.32
C GLU A 35 7.90 8.45 16.28
N GLU A 36 8.37 8.52 15.02
CA GLU A 36 7.73 9.32 13.97
C GLU A 36 6.60 8.57 13.24
N LEU A 37 6.75 7.26 13.03
CA LEU A 37 5.84 6.46 12.19
C LEU A 37 4.92 5.54 13.00
N GLY A 38 5.15 5.38 14.30
CA GLY A 38 4.48 4.36 15.12
C GLY A 38 4.95 2.95 14.76
N GLY A 39 4.13 1.94 15.07
CA GLY A 39 4.42 0.54 14.82
C GLY A 39 4.03 0.06 13.42
N LEU A 40 4.74 -0.93 12.89
CA LEU A 40 4.46 -1.54 11.59
C LEU A 40 3.05 -2.13 11.49
N ALA A 41 2.52 -2.66 12.60
CA ALA A 41 1.15 -3.19 12.68
C ALA A 41 0.08 -2.09 12.53
N ASP A 42 0.38 -0.87 12.99
CA ASP A 42 -0.54 0.28 12.98
C ASP A 42 -0.30 1.23 11.80
N TYR A 43 0.76 1.01 11.02
CA TYR A 43 1.13 1.88 9.90
C TYR A 43 0.08 1.87 8.77
N GLY A 44 -0.56 0.72 8.55
CA GLY A 44 -1.65 0.61 7.60
C GLY A 44 -3.02 0.79 8.24
N LEU A 45 -3.99 1.20 7.44
CA LEU A 45 -5.36 1.48 7.88
C LEU A 45 -6.31 0.29 7.70
N ASP A 46 -6.07 -0.55 6.69
CA ASP A 46 -6.91 -1.71 6.39
C ASP A 46 -6.10 -2.78 5.65
N ILE A 47 -6.32 -4.04 6.02
CA ILE A 47 -5.91 -5.19 5.24
C ILE A 47 -7.16 -6.04 4.97
N SER A 48 -7.55 -6.14 3.71
CA SER A 48 -8.78 -6.84 3.34
C SER A 48 -8.68 -7.51 1.98
N LYS A 49 -9.47 -8.56 1.78
CA LYS A 49 -9.62 -9.20 0.48
C LYS A 49 -10.64 -8.43 -0.36
N VAL A 50 -10.27 -8.07 -1.57
CA VAL A 50 -11.16 -7.48 -2.57
C VAL A 50 -11.44 -8.52 -3.64
N GLU A 51 -12.70 -8.94 -3.76
CA GLU A 51 -13.11 -9.95 -4.75
C GLU A 51 -13.19 -9.37 -6.16
N ALA A 52 -12.97 -10.20 -7.17
CA ALA A 52 -13.11 -9.80 -8.56
C ALA A 52 -14.53 -9.30 -8.86
N GLY A 53 -14.63 -8.18 -9.59
CA GLY A 53 -15.92 -7.56 -9.92
C GLY A 53 -16.43 -6.57 -8.88
N THR A 54 -15.66 -6.29 -7.82
CA THR A 54 -15.97 -5.21 -6.87
C THR A 54 -15.89 -3.84 -7.53
N PHE A 55 -14.91 -3.65 -8.42
CA PHE A 55 -14.71 -2.40 -9.16
C PHE A 55 -14.74 -2.62 -10.68
N GLU A 56 -15.14 -1.58 -11.42
CA GLU A 56 -15.07 -1.62 -12.88
C GLU A 56 -13.63 -1.80 -13.36
N LYS A 57 -13.42 -2.69 -14.36
CA LYS A 57 -12.11 -3.00 -14.95
C LYS A 57 -11.08 -3.56 -13.95
N GLN A 58 -11.53 -4.10 -12.83
CA GLN A 58 -10.68 -4.86 -11.92
C GLN A 58 -10.09 -6.08 -12.64
N ARG A 59 -8.78 -6.31 -12.48
CA ARG A 59 -8.05 -7.41 -13.12
C ARG A 59 -8.52 -8.78 -12.61
N GLU A 60 -8.48 -8.95 -11.29
CA GLU A 60 -8.81 -10.17 -10.55
C GLU A 60 -8.96 -9.83 -9.06
N ASP A 61 -9.12 -10.83 -8.18
CA ASP A 61 -9.10 -10.64 -6.74
C ASP A 61 -7.70 -10.29 -6.21
N TYR A 62 -7.65 -9.49 -5.14
CA TYR A 62 -6.38 -9.12 -4.51
C TYR A 62 -6.56 -8.87 -3.01
N ILE A 63 -5.45 -8.98 -2.28
CA ILE A 63 -5.36 -8.44 -0.92
C ILE A 63 -4.99 -6.96 -1.03
N ARG A 64 -5.83 -6.11 -0.45
CA ARG A 64 -5.59 -4.68 -0.30
C ARG A 64 -4.84 -4.44 1.00
N TYR A 65 -3.77 -3.67 0.93
CA TYR A 65 -3.12 -3.05 2.08
C TYR A 65 -3.21 -1.54 1.92
N GLN A 66 -4.14 -0.93 2.65
CA GLN A 66 -4.49 0.47 2.50
C GLN A 66 -3.75 1.34 3.50
N LEU A 67 -3.22 2.47 3.04
CA LEU A 67 -2.37 3.37 3.84
C LEU A 67 -3.02 4.73 4.10
N SER A 68 -3.93 5.15 3.22
CA SER A 68 -4.71 6.38 3.41
C SER A 68 -6.11 6.30 2.80
N TRP A 69 -6.99 7.20 3.25
CA TRP A 69 -8.35 7.37 2.75
C TRP A 69 -8.56 8.77 2.18
N GLY A 70 -9.46 8.88 1.20
CA GLY A 70 -9.90 10.15 0.62
C GLY A 70 -9.25 10.46 -0.73
N GLY A 71 -9.21 11.75 -1.06
CA GLY A 71 -8.59 12.27 -2.27
C GLY A 71 -7.48 13.24 -1.87
N PRO A 72 -6.26 12.73 -1.58
CA PRO A 72 -5.73 11.46 -2.05
C PRO A 72 -5.90 10.25 -1.11
N SER A 73 -5.91 9.06 -1.71
CA SER A 73 -5.80 7.75 -1.06
C SER A 73 -4.70 6.91 -1.72
N ASP A 74 -4.13 5.98 -0.97
CA ASP A 74 -3.14 5.05 -1.49
C ASP A 74 -3.18 3.67 -0.83
N GLU A 75 -2.78 2.68 -1.63
CA GLU A 75 -2.84 1.27 -1.24
C GLU A 75 -1.86 0.42 -2.06
N PHE A 76 -1.42 -0.69 -1.48
CA PHE A 76 -0.82 -1.80 -2.21
C PHE A 76 -1.88 -2.86 -2.51
N ARG A 77 -1.82 -3.43 -3.71
CA ARG A 77 -2.66 -4.56 -4.16
C ARG A 77 -1.77 -5.76 -4.42
N ILE A 78 -2.02 -6.84 -3.70
CA ILE A 78 -1.26 -8.09 -3.82
C ILE A 78 -2.15 -9.12 -4.50
N PHE A 79 -1.78 -9.50 -5.71
CA PHE A 79 -2.54 -10.45 -6.52
C PHE A 79 -2.12 -11.88 -6.25
N LYS A 80 -3.00 -12.83 -6.59
CA LYS A 80 -2.77 -14.26 -6.37
C LYS A 80 -1.55 -14.81 -7.12
N ASN A 81 -1.21 -14.23 -8.27
CA ASN A 81 -0.02 -14.59 -9.04
C ASN A 81 1.29 -14.03 -8.44
N GLY A 82 1.22 -13.26 -7.35
CA GLY A 82 2.36 -12.70 -6.65
C GLY A 82 2.76 -11.29 -7.12
N ASP A 83 2.07 -10.73 -8.11
CA ASP A 83 2.23 -9.33 -8.52
C ASP A 83 1.82 -8.40 -7.40
N VAL A 84 2.52 -7.27 -7.30
CA VAL A 84 2.20 -6.21 -6.35
C VAL A 84 2.11 -4.90 -7.12
N GLU A 85 1.01 -4.18 -6.92
CA GLU A 85 0.81 -2.85 -7.48
C GLU A 85 0.64 -1.83 -6.36
N TYR A 86 1.33 -0.69 -6.45
CA TYR A 86 1.01 0.48 -5.64
C TYR A 86 0.05 1.36 -6.42
N TRP A 87 -1.04 1.77 -5.78
CA TRP A 87 -2.05 2.66 -6.36
C TRP A 87 -2.11 3.95 -5.58
N TYR A 88 -2.05 5.06 -6.30
CA TYR A 88 -2.32 6.40 -5.79
C TYR A 88 -3.54 6.95 -6.50
N MET A 89 -4.57 7.29 -5.73
CA MET A 89 -5.90 7.61 -6.23
C MET A 89 -6.40 8.92 -5.63
N ASP A 90 -7.19 9.63 -6.41
CA ASP A 90 -7.97 10.79 -5.99
C ASP A 90 -9.40 10.58 -6.49
N TRP A 91 -10.35 11.41 -6.06
CA TRP A 91 -11.80 11.23 -6.29
C TRP A 91 -12.18 10.89 -7.74
N ASN A 92 -11.41 11.35 -8.73
CA ASN A 92 -11.65 11.09 -10.16
C ASN A 92 -10.38 10.75 -10.96
N ASP A 93 -9.26 10.41 -10.31
CA ASP A 93 -8.00 10.08 -10.99
C ASP A 93 -7.29 8.93 -10.25
N GLY A 94 -6.46 8.19 -10.97
CA GLY A 94 -5.74 7.07 -10.39
C GLY A 94 -4.52 6.72 -11.24
N ALA A 95 -3.41 6.47 -10.58
CA ALA A 95 -2.20 5.98 -11.20
C ALA A 95 -1.58 4.87 -10.36
N LYS A 96 -0.85 3.98 -11.03
CA LYS A 96 -0.22 2.85 -10.37
C LYS A 96 1.25 2.70 -10.76
N ILE A 97 1.98 2.00 -9.90
CA ILE A 97 3.34 1.52 -10.14
C ILE A 97 3.35 0.02 -9.89
N GLU A 98 3.97 -0.73 -10.81
CA GLU A 98 4.32 -2.13 -10.58
C GLU A 98 5.48 -2.19 -9.58
N VAL A 99 5.25 -2.87 -8.47
CA VAL A 99 6.23 -3.05 -7.40
C VAL A 99 6.97 -4.34 -7.67
N VAL A 100 8.30 -4.29 -7.77
CA VAL A 100 9.12 -5.43 -8.20
C VAL A 100 10.26 -5.74 -7.23
N GLY A 101 10.81 -6.95 -7.35
CA GLY A 101 12.02 -7.37 -6.63
C GLY A 101 11.86 -7.33 -5.12
N LYS A 102 12.86 -6.76 -4.42
CA LYS A 102 12.90 -6.73 -2.96
C LYS A 102 11.74 -5.96 -2.32
N TYR A 103 11.21 -4.94 -2.99
CA TYR A 103 10.09 -4.16 -2.46
C TYR A 103 8.79 -4.95 -2.53
N ALA A 104 8.54 -5.68 -3.63
CA ALA A 104 7.39 -6.57 -3.72
C ALA A 104 7.42 -7.65 -2.63
N LYS A 105 8.61 -8.18 -2.32
CA LYS A 105 8.80 -9.12 -1.21
C LYS A 105 8.49 -8.47 0.14
N LEU A 106 9.06 -7.30 0.42
CA LEU A 106 8.79 -6.55 1.65
C LEU A 106 7.29 -6.35 1.89
N ILE A 107 6.56 -5.85 0.89
CA ILE A 107 5.11 -5.61 1.03
C ILE A 107 4.35 -6.90 1.36
N LYS A 108 4.69 -8.02 0.72
CA LYS A 108 4.07 -9.32 1.00
C LYS A 108 4.40 -9.83 2.40
N ASP A 109 5.64 -9.66 2.85
CA ASP A 109 6.07 -10.06 4.19
C ASP A 109 5.35 -9.24 5.26
N VAL A 110 5.24 -7.92 5.09
CA VAL A 110 4.47 -7.01 5.99
C VAL A 110 3.01 -7.46 6.09
N VAL A 111 2.34 -7.68 4.95
CA VAL A 111 0.92 -8.08 4.93
C VAL A 111 0.72 -9.48 5.51
N SER A 112 1.64 -10.42 5.27
CA SER A 112 1.58 -11.77 5.86
C SER A 112 1.65 -11.70 7.37
N ILE A 113 2.57 -10.92 7.94
CA ILE A 113 2.70 -10.77 9.39
C ILE A 113 1.42 -10.17 9.98
N ALA A 114 0.87 -9.13 9.34
CA ALA A 114 -0.34 -8.48 9.85
C ALA A 114 -1.57 -9.41 9.81
N ILE A 115 -1.70 -10.24 8.76
CA ILE A 115 -2.76 -11.26 8.70
C ILE A 115 -2.53 -12.33 9.77
N ASP A 116 -1.31 -12.86 9.92
CA ASP A 116 -1.00 -13.87 10.93
C ASP A 116 -1.28 -13.34 12.34
N LEU A 117 -0.89 -12.09 12.66
CA LEU A 117 -1.21 -11.44 13.94
C LEU A 117 -2.71 -11.31 14.19
N SER A 118 -3.51 -11.11 13.14
CA SER A 118 -4.97 -11.04 13.26
C SER A 118 -5.61 -12.38 13.66
N GLU A 119 -4.96 -13.51 13.38
CA GLU A 119 -5.40 -14.85 13.82
C GLU A 119 -5.05 -15.15 15.28
N PHE A 120 -4.14 -14.39 15.91
CA PHE A 120 -3.77 -14.56 17.32
C PHE A 120 -4.55 -13.66 18.29
N ILE A 121 -5.28 -12.66 17.77
CA ILE A 121 -6.16 -11.79 18.56
C ILE A 121 -7.60 -12.30 18.38
N VAL A 122 -7.91 -13.44 18.99
CA VAL A 122 -9.28 -13.99 19.13
C VAL A 122 -9.52 -14.46 20.56
#